data_AF-A0A7W1NE21-F1
#
_entry.id   AF-A0A7W1NE21-F1
#
_cell.length_a   1.000
_cell.length_b   1.000
_cell.length_c   1.000
_cell.angle_alpha   90.00
_cell.angle_beta   90.00
_cell.angle_gamma   90.00
#
_symmetry.space_group_name_H-M   'P 1'
#
loop_
_entity.id
_entity.type
_entity.pdbx_description
1 polymer ?
#
loop_
_entity_poly.entity_id
_entity_poly.type
_entity_poly.pdbx_seq_one_letter_code
_entity_poly.pdbx_strand_id
1 'polypeptide(L)'
;MIPVLDGKQPCKRELVAQLTASYGKDIAAFNRAWALDAVDFGSLDDRALAVTTDAARADVHRFVGGLLAAYYDLIRVEFDRVAPNHLLIGNRWQPGTANDEQLVRAAGKRLDVISINYYAYGIDQAFIDKIWRWSGEKPQFWSEFHYGSTAESGLAGRMDLPSQAARGAAYRHYVEHAAASGKVLGIEWFQLTDQPVSGRWFEGLHGEAYAIGMFTVADRPYRDLLAAMAATNRDALAKVWLEGAKPFVFDDPRFRARAAGLTTEATHAPGEMVIDGAGADWPAFPPLRIGADRVALGEPAKDFAASIRLCYDATALYVLAEVDDPTPMSNERTGASLWDGDGLELFIGADTTADGALRADDRQVLLGATPAGGATHVVNAEEAEPTIVVRRAAGRPGYVIEAALAWADLGLEPKPGRTLRFNLAVDDGEPGAGRRVQLVWCGGELASSDRGGWGILRLAP
;
A
#
# COMPACT_ATOMS: atom_id res chain seq x y z
N MET A 1 -7.85 -1.11 17.59
CA MET A 1 -8.57 -0.18 18.50
C MET A 1 -9.42 -0.85 19.57
N ILE A 2 -10.07 -2.01 19.33
CA ILE A 2 -10.98 -2.61 20.34
C ILE A 2 -10.34 -2.88 21.72
N PRO A 3 -9.07 -3.34 21.82
CA PRO A 3 -8.45 -3.60 23.12
C PRO A 3 -8.30 -2.38 24.04
N VAL A 4 -8.28 -1.15 23.48
CA VAL A 4 -8.14 0.09 24.23
C VAL A 4 -9.47 0.76 24.60
N LEU A 5 -10.61 0.18 24.19
CA LEU A 5 -11.95 0.67 24.55
C LEU A 5 -12.31 0.31 26.01
N ASP A 6 -13.37 0.95 26.51
CA ASP A 6 -13.95 0.71 27.85
C ASP A 6 -15.19 -0.21 27.80
N GLY A 7 -15.65 -0.65 28.98
CA GLY A 7 -16.73 -1.64 29.13
C GLY A 7 -18.11 -1.13 28.70
N LYS A 8 -18.24 0.16 28.39
CA LYS A 8 -19.46 0.74 27.82
C LYS A 8 -19.66 0.29 26.38
N GLN A 9 -18.57 -0.08 25.69
CA GLN A 9 -18.62 -0.59 24.33
C GLN A 9 -18.94 -2.10 24.32
N PRO A 10 -20.00 -2.54 23.63
CA PRO A 10 -20.36 -3.97 23.59
C PRO A 10 -19.23 -4.87 23.07
N CYS A 11 -18.44 -4.40 22.10
CA CYS A 11 -17.32 -5.16 21.54
C CYS A 11 -16.18 -5.36 22.56
N LYS A 12 -15.98 -4.43 23.50
CA LYS A 12 -15.01 -4.59 24.58
C LYS A 12 -15.41 -5.71 25.54
N ARG A 13 -16.68 -5.72 25.95
CA ARG A 13 -17.22 -6.79 26.83
C ARG A 13 -17.15 -8.15 26.16
N GLU A 14 -17.43 -8.23 24.86
CA GLU A 14 -17.31 -9.49 24.11
C GLU A 14 -15.85 -9.96 24.01
N LEU A 15 -14.89 -9.04 23.83
CA LEU A 15 -13.47 -9.36 23.89
C LEU A 15 -13.09 -9.93 25.26
N VAL A 16 -13.52 -9.29 26.35
CA VAL A 16 -13.28 -9.77 27.72
C VAL A 16 -13.93 -11.14 27.95
N ALA A 17 -15.13 -11.38 27.45
CA ALA A 17 -15.80 -12.68 27.52
C ALA A 17 -15.01 -13.78 26.77
N GLN A 18 -14.53 -13.47 25.55
CA GLN A 18 -13.68 -14.39 24.79
C GLN A 18 -12.37 -14.71 25.54
N LEU A 19 -11.71 -13.69 26.11
CA LEU A 19 -10.48 -13.89 26.88
C LEU A 19 -10.75 -14.75 28.12
N THR A 20 -11.82 -14.46 28.85
CA THR A 20 -12.26 -15.25 30.02
C THR A 20 -12.44 -16.73 29.66
N ALA A 21 -13.06 -17.01 28.52
CA ALA A 21 -13.25 -18.36 28.03
C ALA A 21 -11.92 -19.01 27.56
N SER A 22 -11.10 -18.27 26.82
CA SER A 22 -9.83 -18.77 26.25
C SER A 22 -8.82 -19.18 27.33
N TYR A 23 -8.84 -18.52 28.48
CA TYR A 23 -7.96 -18.81 29.61
C TYR A 23 -8.66 -19.61 30.73
N GLY A 24 -9.87 -20.13 30.50
CA GLY A 24 -10.55 -20.99 31.49
C GLY A 24 -10.81 -20.31 32.83
N LYS A 25 -11.01 -18.98 32.84
CA LYS A 25 -11.09 -18.12 34.04
C LYS A 25 -9.82 -18.09 34.92
N ASP A 26 -8.67 -18.56 34.44
CA ASP A 26 -7.37 -18.42 35.10
C ASP A 26 -6.74 -17.06 34.76
N ILE A 27 -6.91 -16.09 35.67
CA ILE A 27 -6.34 -14.74 35.50
C ILE A 27 -4.81 -14.74 35.52
N ALA A 28 -4.18 -15.69 36.23
CA ALA A 28 -2.72 -15.78 36.28
C ALA A 28 -2.15 -16.27 34.95
N ALA A 29 -2.83 -17.19 34.27
CA ALA A 29 -2.48 -17.61 32.90
C ALA A 29 -2.62 -16.47 31.90
N PHE A 30 -3.73 -15.71 31.96
CA PHE A 30 -3.92 -14.52 31.13
C PHE A 30 -2.80 -13.49 31.35
N ASN A 31 -2.52 -13.13 32.60
CA ASN A 31 -1.49 -12.16 32.96
C ASN A 31 -0.10 -12.55 32.45
N ARG A 32 0.26 -13.84 32.51
CA ARG A 32 1.52 -14.35 31.92
C ARG A 32 1.54 -14.23 30.40
N ALA A 33 0.44 -14.56 29.73
CA ALA A 33 0.36 -14.54 28.27
C ALA A 33 0.35 -13.11 27.69
N TRP A 34 -0.35 -12.19 28.36
CA TRP A 34 -0.49 -10.80 27.94
C TRP A 34 0.56 -9.85 28.53
N ALA A 35 1.42 -10.33 29.43
CA ALA A 35 2.35 -9.51 30.21
C ALA A 35 1.62 -8.36 30.95
N LEU A 36 0.53 -8.70 31.62
CA LEU A 36 -0.32 -7.78 32.39
C LEU A 36 -0.44 -8.24 33.85
N ASP A 37 -1.04 -7.39 34.68
CA ASP A 37 -1.27 -7.59 36.11
C ASP A 37 -2.73 -7.30 36.49
N ALA A 38 -3.67 -7.86 35.73
CA ALA A 38 -5.09 -7.73 36.03
C ALA A 38 -5.50 -8.52 37.28
N VAL A 39 -6.42 -7.96 38.07
CA VAL A 39 -6.91 -8.56 39.33
C VAL A 39 -7.86 -9.72 39.02
N ASP A 40 -8.76 -9.52 38.07
CA ASP A 40 -9.69 -10.51 37.52
C ASP A 40 -10.07 -10.12 36.08
N PHE A 41 -10.86 -10.96 35.41
CA PHE A 41 -11.32 -10.65 34.05
C PHE A 41 -12.30 -9.47 34.00
N GLY A 42 -13.09 -9.23 35.07
CA GLY A 42 -14.01 -8.09 35.11
C GLY A 42 -13.28 -6.75 35.09
N SER A 43 -12.10 -6.68 35.71
CA SER A 43 -11.23 -5.50 35.68
C SER A 43 -10.70 -5.15 34.29
N LEU A 44 -10.82 -6.05 33.32
CA LEU A 44 -10.38 -5.80 31.94
C LEU A 44 -11.35 -4.89 31.17
N ASP A 45 -12.62 -4.81 31.57
CA ASP A 45 -13.65 -4.03 30.87
C ASP A 45 -13.25 -2.55 30.78
N ASP A 46 -12.78 -1.97 31.88
CA ASP A 46 -12.39 -0.56 31.95
C ASP A 46 -10.87 -0.35 31.91
N ARG A 47 -10.13 -1.36 31.44
CA ARG A 47 -8.66 -1.32 31.29
C ARG A 47 -8.27 -1.38 29.82
N ALA A 48 -7.46 -0.41 29.38
CA ALA A 48 -6.80 -0.50 28.08
C ALA A 48 -5.83 -1.69 28.06
N LEU A 49 -5.98 -2.58 27.08
CA LEU A 49 -5.16 -3.79 26.95
C LEU A 49 -4.10 -3.56 25.86
N ALA A 50 -2.85 -3.45 26.28
CA ALA A 50 -1.72 -3.36 25.37
C ALA A 50 -1.53 -4.70 24.64
N VAL A 51 -1.40 -4.67 23.31
CA VAL A 51 -1.25 -5.86 22.46
C VAL A 51 0.22 -5.99 22.05
N THR A 52 1.07 -6.29 23.03
CA THR A 52 2.54 -6.30 22.87
C THR A 52 3.12 -7.70 22.72
N THR A 53 2.46 -8.72 23.26
CA THR A 53 2.89 -10.11 23.17
C THR A 53 2.24 -10.84 21.99
N ASP A 54 2.85 -11.94 21.56
CA ASP A 54 2.30 -12.76 20.47
C ASP A 54 1.00 -13.45 20.86
N ALA A 55 0.85 -13.85 22.12
CA ALA A 55 -0.39 -14.39 22.64
C ALA A 55 -1.51 -13.34 22.61
N ALA A 56 -1.22 -12.10 23.02
CA ALA A 56 -2.18 -11.00 22.93
C ALA A 56 -2.59 -10.72 21.47
N ARG A 57 -1.62 -10.68 20.54
CA ARG A 57 -1.88 -10.53 19.10
C ARG A 57 -2.78 -11.67 18.57
N ALA A 58 -2.48 -12.91 18.93
CA ALA A 58 -3.26 -14.07 18.50
C ALA A 58 -4.70 -14.07 19.05
N ASP A 59 -4.89 -13.68 20.32
CA ASP A 59 -6.21 -13.58 20.94
C ASP A 59 -7.06 -12.47 20.31
N VAL A 60 -6.46 -11.30 20.05
CA VAL A 60 -7.14 -10.20 19.36
C VAL A 60 -7.46 -10.58 17.92
N HIS A 61 -6.55 -11.23 17.20
CA HIS A 61 -6.81 -11.73 15.85
C HIS A 61 -7.95 -12.76 15.83
N ARG A 62 -8.04 -13.65 16.82
CA ARG A 62 -9.17 -14.57 16.98
C ARG A 62 -10.48 -13.81 17.20
N PHE A 63 -10.47 -12.80 18.05
CA PHE A 63 -11.63 -11.97 18.34
C PHE A 63 -12.13 -11.21 17.11
N VAL A 64 -11.23 -10.58 16.37
CA VAL A 64 -11.57 -9.87 15.12
C VAL A 64 -12.23 -10.82 14.12
N GLY A 65 -11.78 -12.06 14.01
CA GLY A 65 -12.42 -13.06 13.16
C GLY A 65 -13.85 -13.39 13.56
N GLY A 66 -14.11 -13.54 14.86
CA GLY A 66 -15.46 -13.73 15.39
C GLY A 66 -16.36 -12.53 15.13
N LEU A 67 -15.83 -11.31 15.36
CA LEU A 67 -16.53 -10.06 15.10
C LEU A 67 -16.90 -9.90 13.62
N LEU A 68 -15.97 -10.15 12.72
CA LEU A 68 -16.19 -10.08 11.27
C LEU A 68 -17.24 -11.11 10.83
N ALA A 69 -17.18 -12.33 11.36
CA ALA A 69 -18.19 -13.35 11.09
C ALA A 69 -19.59 -12.88 11.51
N ALA A 70 -19.74 -12.38 12.74
CA ALA A 70 -21.01 -11.87 13.25
C ALA A 70 -21.53 -10.67 12.45
N TYR A 71 -20.64 -9.75 12.04
CA TYR A 71 -20.98 -8.60 11.21
C TYR A 71 -21.59 -9.03 9.87
N TYR A 72 -20.93 -9.94 9.14
CA TYR A 72 -21.46 -10.39 7.86
C TYR A 72 -22.69 -11.30 8.01
N ASP A 73 -22.80 -12.10 9.08
CA ASP A 73 -23.99 -12.90 9.35
C ASP A 73 -25.21 -12.00 9.49
N LEU A 74 -25.09 -10.92 10.27
CA LEU A 74 -26.14 -9.94 10.46
C LEU A 74 -26.56 -9.32 9.12
N ILE A 75 -25.60 -8.87 8.30
CA ILE A 75 -25.89 -8.28 6.98
C ILE A 75 -26.62 -9.29 6.09
N ARG A 76 -26.13 -10.53 6.01
CA ARG A 76 -26.73 -11.57 5.16
C ARG A 76 -28.17 -11.85 5.56
N VAL A 77 -28.42 -12.06 6.86
CA VAL A 77 -29.75 -12.35 7.39
C VAL A 77 -30.72 -11.20 7.11
N GLU A 78 -30.31 -9.96 7.40
CA GLU A 78 -31.18 -8.80 7.17
C GLU A 78 -31.41 -8.54 5.68
N PHE A 79 -30.39 -8.71 4.84
CA PHE A 79 -30.52 -8.55 3.39
C PHE A 79 -31.45 -9.60 2.78
N ASP A 80 -31.33 -10.88 3.17
CA ASP A 80 -32.25 -11.93 2.71
C ASP A 80 -33.70 -11.63 3.09
N ARG A 81 -33.91 -11.03 4.27
CA ARG A 81 -35.25 -10.69 4.74
C ARG A 81 -35.93 -9.62 3.88
N VAL A 82 -35.17 -8.66 3.35
CA VAL A 82 -35.72 -7.48 2.65
C VAL A 82 -35.56 -7.52 1.13
N ALA A 83 -34.52 -8.20 0.63
CA ALA A 83 -34.16 -8.24 -0.79
C ALA A 83 -33.67 -9.63 -1.24
N PRO A 84 -34.45 -10.71 -1.03
CA PRO A 84 -34.00 -12.09 -1.28
C PRO A 84 -33.68 -12.40 -2.75
N ASN A 85 -34.13 -11.56 -3.69
CA ASN A 85 -33.93 -11.75 -5.13
C ASN A 85 -32.79 -10.88 -5.70
N HIS A 86 -32.02 -10.19 -4.86
CA HIS A 86 -30.93 -9.30 -5.28
C HIS A 86 -29.57 -9.85 -4.84
N LEU A 87 -28.50 -9.46 -5.54
CA LEU A 87 -27.13 -9.78 -5.15
C LEU A 87 -26.66 -8.84 -4.04
N LEU A 88 -26.03 -9.42 -3.01
CA LEU A 88 -25.34 -8.66 -1.97
C LEU A 88 -23.90 -8.35 -2.41
N ILE A 89 -23.69 -7.12 -2.88
CA ILE A 89 -22.47 -6.67 -3.59
C ILE A 89 -21.40 -6.01 -2.69
N GLY A 90 -21.20 -6.56 -1.49
CA GLY A 90 -20.08 -6.21 -0.61
C GLY A 90 -20.03 -4.78 -0.05
N ASN A 91 -18.83 -4.34 0.31
CA ASN A 91 -18.58 -3.15 1.14
C ASN A 91 -17.58 -2.15 0.52
N ARG A 92 -17.23 -2.28 -0.77
CA ARG A 92 -16.39 -1.33 -1.52
C ARG A 92 -15.05 -1.05 -0.83
N TRP A 93 -14.29 -2.10 -0.54
CA TRP A 93 -13.03 -1.98 0.20
C TRP A 93 -11.96 -1.25 -0.60
N GLN A 94 -11.10 -0.49 0.06
CA GLN A 94 -9.82 -0.08 -0.53
C GLN A 94 -8.88 -1.30 -0.63
N PRO A 95 -7.86 -1.30 -1.51
CA PRO A 95 -6.97 -2.45 -1.69
C PRO A 95 -6.28 -2.87 -0.39
N GLY A 96 -5.84 -1.89 0.42
CA GLY A 96 -5.26 -2.16 1.74
C GLY A 96 -6.22 -2.86 2.72
N THR A 97 -7.52 -2.54 2.66
CA THR A 97 -8.56 -3.22 3.47
C THR A 97 -8.84 -4.62 2.93
N ALA A 98 -8.94 -4.77 1.60
CA ALA A 98 -9.13 -6.07 0.96
C ALA A 98 -7.95 -7.03 1.20
N ASN A 99 -6.80 -6.51 1.64
CA ASN A 99 -5.61 -7.29 1.91
C ASN A 99 -5.60 -8.04 3.26
N ASP A 100 -6.75 -8.16 3.92
CA ASP A 100 -6.95 -8.96 5.13
C ASP A 100 -7.64 -10.29 4.79
N GLU A 101 -6.90 -11.40 4.87
CA GLU A 101 -7.44 -12.73 4.55
C GLU A 101 -8.64 -13.12 5.43
N GLN A 102 -8.64 -12.75 6.71
CA GLN A 102 -9.71 -13.08 7.65
C GLN A 102 -10.99 -12.33 7.28
N LEU A 103 -10.88 -11.05 6.91
CA LEU A 103 -11.96 -10.25 6.35
C LEU A 103 -12.52 -10.87 5.08
N VAL A 104 -11.66 -11.15 4.09
CA VAL A 104 -12.09 -11.67 2.78
C VAL A 104 -12.77 -13.03 2.93
N ARG A 105 -12.24 -13.91 3.78
CA ARG A 105 -12.86 -15.22 4.07
C ARG A 105 -14.19 -15.10 4.80
N ALA A 106 -14.30 -14.20 5.77
CA ALA A 106 -15.54 -13.99 6.51
C ALA A 106 -16.64 -13.44 5.58
N ALA A 107 -16.28 -12.49 4.72
CA ALA A 107 -17.16 -11.87 3.76
C ALA A 107 -17.57 -12.84 2.64
N GLY A 108 -16.61 -13.56 2.06
CA GLY A 108 -16.84 -14.48 0.93
C GLY A 108 -17.81 -15.63 1.24
N LYS A 109 -17.96 -16.01 2.51
CA LYS A 109 -18.99 -16.97 2.93
C LYS A 109 -20.42 -16.45 2.81
N ARG A 110 -20.62 -15.14 2.69
CA ARG A 110 -21.92 -14.46 2.89
C ARG A 110 -22.28 -13.47 1.80
N LEU A 111 -21.29 -12.84 1.18
CA LEU A 111 -21.47 -11.96 0.03
C LEU A 111 -21.59 -12.78 -1.26
N ASP A 112 -22.35 -12.24 -2.21
CA ASP A 112 -22.44 -12.81 -3.56
C ASP A 112 -21.30 -12.33 -4.45
N VAL A 113 -20.88 -11.07 -4.25
CA VAL A 113 -19.81 -10.40 -4.99
C VAL A 113 -18.93 -9.61 -4.03
N ILE A 114 -17.61 -9.68 -4.21
CA ILE A 114 -16.66 -8.86 -3.46
C ILE A 114 -16.45 -7.54 -4.18
N SER A 115 -16.71 -6.41 -3.50
CA SER A 115 -16.52 -5.07 -4.11
C SER A 115 -15.26 -4.36 -3.59
N ILE A 116 -14.49 -3.78 -4.52
CA ILE A 116 -13.20 -3.10 -4.23
C ILE A 116 -13.13 -1.77 -5.00
N ASN A 117 -12.78 -0.69 -4.32
CA ASN A 117 -12.35 0.56 -4.93
C ASN A 117 -10.88 0.40 -5.33
N TYR A 118 -10.60 0.17 -6.62
CA TYR A 118 -9.26 -0.19 -7.09
C TYR A 118 -8.69 0.92 -7.99
N TYR A 119 -8.18 1.98 -7.36
CA TYR A 119 -7.50 3.06 -8.08
C TYR A 119 -6.07 2.62 -8.43
N ALA A 120 -5.82 2.26 -9.69
CA ALA A 120 -4.49 1.83 -10.13
C ALA A 120 -4.23 2.20 -11.60
N TYR A 121 -2.96 2.43 -11.96
CA TYR A 121 -2.55 2.53 -13.35
C TYR A 121 -2.45 1.15 -14.01
N GLY A 122 -1.80 0.17 -13.36
CA GLY A 122 -1.68 -1.20 -13.86
C GLY A 122 -2.57 -2.20 -13.09
N ILE A 123 -3.09 -3.21 -13.80
CA ILE A 123 -3.87 -4.29 -13.18
C ILE A 123 -2.95 -5.35 -12.57
N ASP A 124 -2.99 -5.50 -11.25
CA ASP A 124 -2.30 -6.57 -10.53
C ASP A 124 -3.12 -7.87 -10.51
N GLN A 125 -2.74 -8.81 -11.38
CA GLN A 125 -3.39 -10.13 -11.45
C GLN A 125 -3.19 -10.95 -10.17
N ALA A 126 -2.06 -10.80 -9.47
CA ALA A 126 -1.81 -11.53 -8.24
C ALA A 126 -2.75 -11.05 -7.13
N PHE A 127 -3.02 -9.75 -7.05
CA PHE A 127 -4.04 -9.21 -6.16
C PHE A 127 -5.43 -9.78 -6.47
N ILE A 128 -5.85 -9.80 -7.75
CA ILE A 128 -7.14 -10.37 -8.16
C ILE A 128 -7.24 -11.84 -7.73
N ASP A 129 -6.24 -12.66 -8.07
CA ASP A 129 -6.23 -14.09 -7.80
C ASP A 129 -6.25 -14.39 -6.29
N LYS A 130 -5.51 -13.59 -5.51
CA LYS A 130 -5.47 -13.68 -4.05
C LYS A 130 -6.86 -13.45 -3.44
N ILE A 131 -7.54 -12.37 -3.81
CA ILE A 131 -8.89 -12.06 -3.30
C ILE A 131 -9.89 -13.15 -3.70
N TRP A 132 -9.85 -13.60 -4.97
CA TRP A 132 -10.72 -14.65 -5.47
C TRP A 132 -10.53 -15.97 -4.68
N ARG A 133 -9.27 -16.37 -4.42
CA ARG A 133 -8.98 -17.56 -3.62
C ARG A 133 -9.45 -17.42 -2.18
N TRP A 134 -9.18 -16.28 -1.54
CA TRP A 134 -9.55 -16.06 -0.14
C TRP A 134 -11.08 -15.98 0.05
N SER A 135 -11.81 -15.45 -0.94
CA SER A 135 -13.26 -15.30 -0.84
C SER A 135 -14.04 -16.60 -1.09
N GLY A 136 -13.36 -17.69 -1.46
CA GLY A 136 -14.03 -18.92 -1.88
C GLY A 136 -14.59 -18.79 -3.29
N GLU A 137 -13.77 -18.24 -4.20
CA GLU A 137 -14.02 -18.11 -5.63
C GLU A 137 -15.14 -17.13 -5.99
N LYS A 138 -15.45 -16.17 -5.10
CA LYS A 138 -16.46 -15.16 -5.38
C LYS A 138 -15.98 -14.20 -6.48
N PRO A 139 -16.88 -13.81 -7.40
CA PRO A 139 -16.56 -12.77 -8.38
C PRO A 139 -16.30 -11.42 -7.70
N GLN A 140 -15.58 -10.56 -8.41
CA GLN A 140 -15.24 -9.21 -7.97
C GLN A 140 -16.00 -8.15 -8.76
N PHE A 141 -16.29 -7.04 -8.09
CA PHE A 141 -16.85 -5.82 -8.68
C PHE A 141 -16.00 -4.64 -8.27
N TRP A 142 -15.41 -3.93 -9.23
CA TRP A 142 -14.52 -2.83 -8.94
C TRP A 142 -15.27 -1.52 -8.96
N SER A 143 -15.65 -1.07 -7.78
CA SER A 143 -16.66 -0.05 -7.55
C SER A 143 -16.18 1.39 -7.77
N GLU A 144 -14.87 1.62 -7.82
CA GLU A 144 -14.29 2.92 -8.13
C GLU A 144 -12.93 2.79 -8.79
N PHE A 145 -12.72 3.59 -9.84
CA PHE A 145 -11.43 3.99 -10.39
C PHE A 145 -11.62 5.27 -11.21
N HIS A 146 -10.53 5.99 -11.50
CA HIS A 146 -10.54 7.12 -12.42
C HIS A 146 -9.15 7.47 -12.95
N TYR A 147 -9.15 8.36 -13.93
CA TYR A 147 -8.01 9.12 -14.39
C TYR A 147 -8.43 10.56 -14.64
N GLY A 148 -7.58 11.50 -14.28
CA GLY A 148 -7.74 12.93 -14.54
C GLY A 148 -6.83 13.42 -15.67
N SER A 149 -7.02 14.67 -16.07
CA SER A 149 -6.07 15.36 -16.95
C SER A 149 -6.00 16.85 -16.66
N THR A 150 -5.01 17.29 -15.89
CA THR A 150 -4.86 18.70 -15.54
C THR A 150 -4.72 19.58 -16.79
N ALA A 151 -3.92 19.12 -17.76
CA ALA A 151 -3.57 19.86 -18.97
C ALA A 151 -4.78 20.27 -19.83
N GLU A 152 -5.83 19.44 -19.87
CA GLU A 152 -6.99 19.68 -20.75
C GLU A 152 -8.30 19.96 -19.98
N SER A 153 -8.29 19.87 -18.65
CA SER A 153 -9.48 20.08 -17.82
C SER A 153 -9.54 21.46 -17.16
N GLY A 154 -8.39 22.14 -16.99
CA GLY A 154 -8.32 23.42 -16.30
C GLY A 154 -8.53 23.34 -14.77
N LEU A 155 -8.57 22.13 -14.21
CA LEU A 155 -8.60 21.81 -12.77
C LEU A 155 -7.51 20.77 -12.48
N ALA A 156 -7.11 20.63 -11.22
CA ALA A 156 -6.16 19.59 -10.83
C ALA A 156 -6.73 18.20 -11.12
N GLY A 157 -5.97 17.34 -11.80
CA GLY A 157 -6.30 15.93 -11.98
C GLY A 157 -5.81 15.07 -10.82
N ARG A 158 -6.42 13.90 -10.66
CA ARG A 158 -5.92 12.79 -9.84
C ARG A 158 -5.71 11.58 -10.73
N MET A 159 -4.64 10.81 -10.49
CA MET A 159 -4.17 9.80 -11.44
C MET A 159 -3.98 10.42 -12.83
N ASP A 160 -3.17 11.49 -12.86
CA ASP A 160 -3.16 12.48 -13.92
C ASP A 160 -2.51 11.98 -15.21
N LEU A 161 -3.18 12.23 -16.33
CA LEU A 161 -2.76 11.83 -17.67
C LEU A 161 -2.65 13.06 -18.58
N PRO A 162 -1.82 13.00 -19.64
CA PRO A 162 -1.50 14.17 -20.45
C PRO A 162 -2.67 14.72 -21.28
N SER A 163 -3.74 13.93 -21.51
CA SER A 163 -4.90 14.36 -22.31
C SER A 163 -6.17 13.56 -22.00
N GLN A 164 -7.31 14.07 -22.46
CA GLN A 164 -8.60 13.37 -22.45
C GLN A 164 -8.56 12.09 -23.31
N ALA A 165 -7.81 12.11 -24.42
CA ALA A 165 -7.56 10.93 -25.22
C ALA A 165 -6.75 9.86 -24.44
N ALA A 166 -5.75 10.28 -23.67
CA ALA A 166 -5.01 9.38 -22.77
C ALA A 166 -5.90 8.81 -21.67
N ARG A 167 -6.81 9.61 -21.07
CA ARG A 167 -7.85 9.09 -20.14
C ARG A 167 -8.70 8.00 -20.79
N GLY A 168 -9.08 8.18 -22.06
CA GLY A 168 -9.82 7.17 -22.83
C GLY A 168 -9.03 5.88 -23.08
N ALA A 169 -7.75 5.99 -23.44
CA ALA A 169 -6.86 4.83 -23.64
C ALA A 169 -6.60 4.08 -22.32
N ALA A 170 -6.40 4.81 -21.24
CA ALA A 170 -6.24 4.27 -19.89
C ALA A 170 -7.50 3.53 -19.40
N TYR A 171 -8.69 4.11 -19.62
CA TYR A 171 -9.96 3.43 -19.34
C TYR A 171 -10.05 2.09 -20.07
N ARG A 172 -9.74 2.08 -21.37
CA ARG A 172 -9.79 0.87 -22.20
C ARG A 172 -8.81 -0.20 -21.69
N HIS A 173 -7.57 0.19 -21.40
CA HIS A 173 -6.57 -0.70 -20.81
C HIS A 173 -7.11 -1.33 -19.52
N TYR A 174 -7.53 -0.49 -18.58
CA TYR A 174 -7.98 -0.91 -17.25
C TYR A 174 -9.16 -1.92 -17.35
N VAL A 175 -10.20 -1.57 -18.11
CA VAL A 175 -11.41 -2.38 -18.24
C VAL A 175 -11.12 -3.71 -18.94
N GLU A 176 -10.36 -3.71 -20.03
CA GLU A 176 -10.05 -4.93 -20.76
C GLU A 176 -9.12 -5.86 -19.96
N HIS A 177 -8.11 -5.34 -19.26
CA HIS A 177 -7.21 -6.14 -18.43
C HIS A 177 -7.92 -6.76 -17.21
N ALA A 178 -8.85 -6.02 -16.60
CA ALA A 178 -9.69 -6.54 -15.53
C ALA A 178 -10.63 -7.64 -16.04
N ALA A 179 -11.29 -7.43 -17.19
CA ALA A 179 -12.16 -8.44 -17.81
C ALA A 179 -11.40 -9.70 -18.21
N ALA A 180 -10.18 -9.55 -18.74
CA ALA A 180 -9.31 -10.66 -19.11
C ALA A 180 -8.94 -11.58 -17.93
N SER A 181 -9.07 -11.12 -16.68
CA SER A 181 -8.83 -11.96 -15.49
C SER A 181 -9.86 -13.10 -15.33
N GLY A 182 -11.06 -12.93 -15.93
CA GLY A 182 -12.22 -13.81 -15.75
C GLY A 182 -12.87 -13.76 -14.36
N LYS A 183 -12.37 -12.89 -13.46
CA LYS A 183 -12.77 -12.84 -12.04
C LYS A 183 -13.44 -11.52 -11.68
N VAL A 184 -13.14 -10.44 -12.41
CA VAL A 184 -13.77 -9.13 -12.25
C VAL A 184 -14.94 -9.01 -13.23
N LEU A 185 -16.17 -8.93 -12.70
CA LEU A 185 -17.39 -8.97 -13.50
C LEU A 185 -18.00 -7.60 -13.82
N GLY A 186 -17.61 -6.56 -13.08
CA GLY A 186 -18.13 -5.22 -13.28
C GLY A 186 -17.19 -4.17 -12.72
N ILE A 187 -17.22 -2.98 -13.31
CA ILE A 187 -16.34 -1.88 -12.99
C ILE A 187 -17.12 -0.56 -13.08
N GLU A 188 -16.98 0.32 -12.09
CA GLU A 188 -17.62 1.63 -12.04
C GLU A 188 -16.58 2.76 -12.02
N TRP A 189 -16.76 3.74 -12.91
CA TRP A 189 -15.97 4.96 -12.94
C TRP A 189 -16.41 5.92 -11.82
N PHE A 190 -15.46 6.41 -11.03
CA PHE A 190 -15.69 7.47 -10.05
C PHE A 190 -15.16 8.80 -10.58
N GLN A 191 -15.98 9.68 -11.15
CA GLN A 191 -17.44 9.79 -11.02
C GLN A 191 -18.03 10.49 -12.26
N LEU A 192 -19.34 10.74 -12.25
CA LEU A 192 -20.04 11.32 -13.40
C LEU A 192 -19.53 12.73 -13.77
N THR A 193 -19.45 13.64 -12.80
CA THR A 193 -19.08 15.05 -13.03
C THR A 193 -17.77 15.39 -12.34
N ASP A 194 -17.03 16.35 -12.89
CA ASP A 194 -15.88 16.95 -12.21
C ASP A 194 -16.31 17.52 -10.86
N GLN A 195 -15.37 17.54 -9.92
CA GLN A 195 -15.62 18.15 -8.63
C GLN A 195 -15.62 19.68 -8.74
N PRO A 196 -16.36 20.39 -7.88
CA PRO A 196 -16.30 21.84 -7.85
C PRO A 196 -14.87 22.31 -7.57
N VAL A 197 -14.40 23.33 -8.30
CA VAL A 197 -13.06 23.93 -8.12
C VAL A 197 -12.81 24.43 -6.69
N SER A 198 -13.88 24.76 -5.96
CA SER A 198 -13.83 25.22 -4.58
C SER A 198 -13.82 24.08 -3.55
N GLY A 199 -13.84 22.82 -3.98
CA GLY A 199 -13.95 21.64 -3.11
C GLY A 199 -15.35 21.02 -3.11
N ARG A 200 -15.42 19.70 -2.93
CA ARG A 200 -16.67 18.94 -2.80
C ARG A 200 -17.42 19.27 -1.51
N TRP A 201 -18.75 19.26 -1.57
CA TRP A 201 -19.61 19.89 -0.57
C TRP A 201 -19.37 19.46 0.88
N PHE A 202 -19.12 18.17 1.13
CA PHE A 202 -18.95 17.62 2.48
C PHE A 202 -17.56 17.86 3.08
N GLU A 203 -16.60 18.32 2.28
CA GLU A 203 -15.27 18.76 2.74
C GLU A 203 -15.15 20.28 2.83
N GLY A 204 -16.20 21.00 2.46
CA GLY A 204 -16.24 22.45 2.52
C GLY A 204 -15.35 23.13 1.47
N LEU A 205 -15.12 24.43 1.69
CA LEU A 205 -14.22 25.23 0.86
C LEU A 205 -12.79 24.70 1.02
N HIS A 206 -12.08 24.54 -0.10
CA HIS A 206 -10.75 23.94 -0.18
C HIS A 206 -10.69 22.42 0.03
N GLY A 207 -11.83 21.73 0.00
CA GLY A 207 -11.89 20.27 -0.09
C GLY A 207 -11.43 19.73 -1.46
N GLU A 208 -11.56 18.42 -1.65
CA GLU A 208 -11.20 17.72 -2.89
C GLU A 208 -11.88 18.34 -4.12
N ALA A 209 -11.09 18.66 -5.16
CA ALA A 209 -11.51 19.46 -6.32
C ALA A 209 -10.96 18.93 -7.66
N TYR A 210 -11.03 17.62 -7.87
CA TYR A 210 -10.41 16.94 -9.01
C TYR A 210 -11.22 16.97 -10.32
N ALA A 211 -10.51 17.08 -11.45
CA ALA A 211 -11.00 16.83 -12.81
C ALA A 211 -11.03 15.33 -13.17
N ILE A 212 -11.92 14.58 -12.52
CA ILE A 212 -12.09 13.12 -12.68
C ILE A 212 -13.45 12.74 -13.26
N GLY A 213 -14.26 13.72 -13.66
CA GLY A 213 -15.58 13.52 -14.25
C GLY A 213 -15.54 13.02 -15.68
N MET A 214 -16.63 12.37 -16.09
CA MET A 214 -16.98 12.17 -17.50
C MET A 214 -17.54 13.47 -18.14
N PHE A 215 -18.09 14.33 -17.29
CA PHE A 215 -18.62 15.65 -17.63
C PHE A 215 -17.95 16.73 -16.78
N THR A 216 -17.75 17.90 -17.37
CA THR A 216 -17.35 19.11 -16.62
C THR A 216 -18.46 19.58 -15.69
N VAL A 217 -18.15 20.51 -14.77
CA VAL A 217 -19.15 21.20 -13.93
C VAL A 217 -20.22 21.94 -14.73
N ALA A 218 -19.95 22.26 -16.00
CA ALA A 218 -20.89 22.92 -16.93
C ALA A 218 -21.71 21.92 -17.77
N ASP A 219 -21.80 20.65 -17.33
CA ASP A 219 -22.51 19.56 -18.03
C ASP A 219 -22.00 19.31 -19.46
N ARG A 220 -20.73 19.68 -19.73
CA ARG A 220 -20.10 19.41 -21.03
C ARG A 220 -19.36 18.07 -20.99
N PRO A 221 -19.62 17.14 -21.91
CA PRO A 221 -18.93 15.86 -21.96
C PRO A 221 -17.47 16.01 -22.40
N TYR A 222 -16.56 15.25 -21.79
CA TYR A 222 -15.23 15.02 -22.34
C TYR A 222 -15.32 14.06 -23.53
N ARG A 223 -15.39 14.61 -24.74
CA ARG A 223 -15.75 13.86 -25.96
C ARG A 223 -14.81 12.69 -26.25
N ASP A 224 -13.50 12.89 -26.16
CA ASP A 224 -12.51 11.84 -26.46
C ASP A 224 -12.55 10.70 -25.44
N LEU A 225 -12.70 11.04 -24.16
CA LEU A 225 -12.91 10.07 -23.08
C LEU A 225 -14.18 9.25 -23.31
N LEU A 226 -15.32 9.91 -23.53
CA LEU A 226 -16.60 9.23 -23.72
C LEU A 226 -16.63 8.38 -24.99
N ALA A 227 -16.00 8.83 -26.08
CA ALA A 227 -15.89 8.06 -27.31
C ALA A 227 -15.12 6.75 -27.08
N ALA A 228 -14.00 6.81 -26.36
CA ALA A 228 -13.20 5.63 -26.00
C ALA A 228 -13.95 4.69 -25.04
N MET A 229 -14.62 5.24 -24.02
CA MET A 229 -15.46 4.46 -23.09
C MET A 229 -16.58 3.73 -23.83
N ALA A 230 -17.28 4.43 -24.73
CA ALA A 230 -18.37 3.84 -25.50
C ALA A 230 -17.88 2.74 -26.45
N ALA A 231 -16.73 2.94 -27.12
CA ALA A 231 -16.13 1.92 -27.98
C ALA A 231 -15.69 0.67 -27.17
N THR A 232 -15.09 0.89 -26.00
CA THR A 232 -14.67 -0.19 -25.09
C THR A 232 -15.86 -1.05 -24.67
N ASN A 233 -16.95 -0.41 -24.20
CA ASN A 233 -18.12 -1.11 -23.69
C ASN A 233 -18.94 -1.81 -24.79
N ARG A 234 -19.05 -1.23 -25.99
CA ARG A 234 -19.82 -1.86 -27.09
C ARG A 234 -19.10 -3.04 -27.70
N ASP A 235 -17.82 -2.88 -28.01
CA ASP A 235 -17.14 -3.75 -28.98
C ASP A 235 -15.97 -4.52 -28.39
N ALA A 236 -15.24 -3.93 -27.45
CA ALA A 236 -13.98 -4.50 -26.98
C ALA A 236 -14.16 -5.47 -25.82
N LEU A 237 -15.07 -5.15 -24.87
CA LEU A 237 -15.33 -6.00 -23.72
C LEU A 237 -15.85 -7.38 -24.10
N ALA A 238 -16.79 -7.43 -25.06
CA ALA A 238 -17.32 -8.70 -25.57
C ALA A 238 -16.22 -9.56 -26.21
N LYS A 239 -15.30 -8.96 -26.98
CA LYS A 239 -14.19 -9.67 -27.63
C LYS A 239 -13.18 -10.21 -26.61
N VAL A 240 -12.81 -9.39 -25.63
CA VAL A 240 -11.84 -9.81 -24.60
C VAL A 240 -12.44 -10.91 -23.72
N TRP A 241 -13.65 -10.71 -23.23
CA TRP A 241 -14.26 -11.64 -22.30
C TRP A 241 -14.79 -12.90 -22.99
N LEU A 242 -15.61 -12.77 -24.03
CA LEU A 242 -16.28 -13.92 -24.64
C LEU A 242 -15.42 -14.64 -25.69
N GLU A 243 -14.55 -13.91 -26.40
CA GLU A 243 -13.76 -14.45 -27.52
C GLU A 243 -12.28 -14.67 -27.15
N GLY A 244 -11.84 -14.24 -25.96
CA GLY A 244 -10.46 -14.40 -25.50
C GLY A 244 -9.45 -13.51 -26.25
N ALA A 245 -9.90 -12.40 -26.84
CA ALA A 245 -9.00 -11.44 -27.46
C ALA A 245 -8.01 -10.86 -26.42
N LYS A 246 -6.78 -10.56 -26.85
CA LYS A 246 -5.80 -9.92 -25.96
C LYS A 246 -6.28 -8.52 -25.59
N PRO A 247 -6.19 -8.13 -24.31
CA PRO A 247 -6.59 -6.80 -23.88
C PRO A 247 -5.68 -5.72 -24.49
N PHE A 248 -6.25 -4.54 -24.70
CA PHE A 248 -5.56 -3.36 -25.20
C PHE A 248 -4.48 -2.89 -24.22
N VAL A 249 -3.27 -2.68 -24.75
CA VAL A 249 -2.15 -2.14 -23.99
C VAL A 249 -1.98 -0.65 -24.31
N PHE A 250 -2.32 0.20 -23.35
CA PHE A 250 -1.88 1.59 -23.35
C PHE A 250 -0.36 1.65 -23.09
N ASP A 251 0.41 2.20 -24.03
CA ASP A 251 1.87 2.32 -23.94
C ASP A 251 2.28 3.49 -23.04
N ASP A 252 2.08 3.29 -21.74
CA ASP A 252 2.52 4.16 -20.67
C ASP A 252 3.17 3.28 -19.59
N PRO A 253 4.41 3.58 -19.14
CA PRO A 253 5.13 2.76 -18.16
C PRO A 253 4.32 2.47 -16.88
N ARG A 254 3.45 3.39 -16.46
CA ARG A 254 2.61 3.26 -15.25
C ARG A 254 1.60 2.12 -15.35
N PHE A 255 1.20 1.76 -16.57
CA PHE A 255 0.20 0.74 -16.87
C PHE A 255 0.81 -0.65 -17.11
N ARG A 256 2.14 -0.78 -17.14
CA ARG A 256 2.79 -2.07 -17.37
C ARG A 256 2.66 -2.97 -16.14
N ALA A 257 2.56 -4.28 -16.37
CA ALA A 257 2.61 -5.27 -15.30
C ALA A 257 3.91 -5.10 -14.52
N ARG A 258 3.81 -4.84 -13.22
CA ARG A 258 4.95 -4.50 -12.38
C ARG A 258 5.75 -5.76 -12.07
N ALA A 259 7.08 -5.68 -12.08
CA ALA A 259 7.91 -6.84 -11.79
C ALA A 259 7.68 -7.29 -10.34
N ALA A 260 7.24 -8.53 -10.15
CA ALA A 260 7.11 -9.16 -8.84
C ALA A 260 8.23 -10.21 -8.67
N GLY A 261 8.61 -10.50 -7.43
CA GLY A 261 9.58 -11.56 -7.12
C GLY A 261 11.01 -11.26 -7.58
N LEU A 262 11.38 -9.99 -7.77
CA LEU A 262 12.78 -9.62 -8.00
C LEU A 262 13.64 -10.03 -6.80
N THR A 263 14.89 -10.39 -7.06
CA THR A 263 15.88 -10.69 -6.01
C THR A 263 17.05 -9.73 -6.12
N THR A 264 17.52 -9.23 -4.98
CA THR A 264 18.76 -8.47 -4.84
C THR A 264 19.60 -9.03 -3.70
N GLU A 265 20.83 -8.57 -3.58
CA GLU A 265 21.78 -9.02 -2.55
C GLU A 265 22.35 -7.81 -1.78
N ALA A 266 22.49 -7.96 -0.47
CA ALA A 266 23.32 -7.09 0.35
C ALA A 266 24.63 -7.83 0.64
N THR A 267 25.75 -7.23 0.24
CA THR A 267 27.07 -7.83 0.42
C THR A 267 27.62 -7.52 1.81
N HIS A 268 28.57 -8.32 2.30
CA HIS A 268 29.26 -7.98 3.53
C HIS A 268 29.97 -6.62 3.42
N ALA A 269 29.84 -5.80 4.47
CA ALA A 269 30.59 -4.57 4.59
C ALA A 269 32.10 -4.88 4.64
N PRO A 270 32.95 -4.12 3.92
CA PRO A 270 34.39 -4.36 3.88
C PRO A 270 35.10 -3.97 5.19
N GLY A 271 34.43 -3.22 6.06
CA GLY A 271 34.89 -2.75 7.35
C GLY A 271 33.78 -2.03 8.10
N GLU A 272 34.13 -1.25 9.11
CA GLU A 272 33.19 -0.35 9.78
C GLU A 272 32.70 0.71 8.79
N MET A 273 31.38 0.83 8.63
CA MET A 273 30.76 1.79 7.73
C MET A 273 30.62 3.15 8.43
N VAL A 274 31.10 4.21 7.78
CA VAL A 274 30.98 5.58 8.26
C VAL A 274 29.82 6.26 7.56
N ILE A 275 28.75 6.55 8.30
CA ILE A 275 27.55 7.20 7.75
C ILE A 275 27.82 8.69 7.59
N ASP A 276 28.36 9.09 6.45
CA ASP A 276 28.75 10.46 6.15
C ASP A 276 28.26 10.97 4.79
N GLY A 277 27.60 10.15 3.98
CA GLY A 277 27.08 10.46 2.65
C GLY A 277 28.14 10.51 1.53
N ALA A 278 29.38 10.10 1.77
CA ALA A 278 30.45 10.11 0.77
C ALA A 278 30.56 8.80 -0.01
N GLY A 279 30.19 7.66 0.60
CA GLY A 279 30.14 6.36 -0.05
C GLY A 279 31.51 5.74 -0.40
N ALA A 280 32.61 6.24 0.17
CA ALA A 280 33.98 5.86 -0.20
C ALA A 280 34.41 4.48 0.33
N ASP A 281 33.78 4.04 1.42
CA ASP A 281 33.98 2.78 2.15
C ASP A 281 33.03 1.66 1.69
N TRP A 282 32.19 1.92 0.68
CA TRP A 282 31.22 0.95 0.17
C TRP A 282 31.85 -0.14 -0.68
N PRO A 283 31.34 -1.39 -0.62
CA PRO A 283 31.83 -2.47 -1.45
C PRO A 283 31.54 -2.19 -2.93
N ALA A 284 32.48 -2.56 -3.79
CA ALA A 284 32.39 -2.35 -5.22
C ALA A 284 31.41 -3.34 -5.88
N PHE A 285 30.12 -3.04 -5.83
CA PHE A 285 29.06 -3.78 -6.51
C PHE A 285 28.17 -2.85 -7.34
N PRO A 286 27.59 -3.36 -8.45
CA PRO A 286 26.64 -2.59 -9.24
C PRO A 286 25.46 -2.14 -8.38
N PRO A 287 25.09 -0.86 -8.38
CA PRO A 287 23.93 -0.40 -7.65
C PRO A 287 22.65 -0.96 -8.29
N LEU A 288 21.64 -1.15 -7.46
CA LEU A 288 20.28 -1.31 -7.91
C LEU A 288 19.78 0.00 -8.50
N ARG A 289 19.32 -0.02 -9.76
CA ARG A 289 18.70 1.16 -10.39
C ARG A 289 17.19 1.08 -10.31
N ILE A 290 16.57 2.16 -9.84
CA ILE A 290 15.12 2.39 -9.89
C ILE A 290 14.91 3.65 -10.74
N GLY A 291 14.38 3.48 -11.95
CA GLY A 291 14.16 4.60 -12.89
C GLY A 291 12.71 4.70 -13.38
N ALA A 292 12.48 5.49 -14.43
CA ALA A 292 11.16 5.72 -15.01
C ALA A 292 10.46 4.46 -15.56
N ASP A 293 11.15 3.31 -15.64
CA ASP A 293 10.53 2.00 -15.89
C ASP A 293 9.83 1.40 -14.65
N ARG A 294 9.93 2.07 -13.49
CA ARG A 294 9.47 1.61 -12.18
C ARG A 294 8.45 2.53 -11.51
N VAL A 295 7.71 3.30 -12.30
CA VAL A 295 6.72 4.25 -11.78
C VAL A 295 5.58 3.52 -11.08
N ALA A 296 5.45 3.81 -9.79
CA ALA A 296 4.34 3.38 -8.96
C ALA A 296 3.25 4.45 -8.90
N LEU A 297 3.63 5.72 -8.79
CA LEU A 297 2.75 6.88 -8.66
C LEU A 297 3.29 8.05 -9.47
N GLY A 298 2.39 8.90 -9.98
CA GLY A 298 2.73 10.17 -10.62
C GLY A 298 3.33 10.04 -12.02
N GLU A 299 3.88 11.14 -12.53
CA GLU A 299 4.65 11.19 -13.77
C GLU A 299 6.06 11.69 -13.42
N PRO A 300 7.10 10.84 -13.50
CA PRO A 300 8.44 11.25 -13.10
C PRO A 300 8.99 12.29 -14.06
N ALA A 301 9.79 13.23 -13.51
CA ALA A 301 10.68 14.01 -14.35
C ALA A 301 11.59 13.06 -15.15
N LYS A 302 11.99 13.47 -16.36
CA LYS A 302 12.77 12.63 -17.30
C LYS A 302 14.00 11.98 -16.65
N ASP A 303 14.65 12.72 -15.75
CA ASP A 303 15.89 12.30 -15.12
C ASP A 303 15.69 11.81 -13.67
N PHE A 304 14.44 11.78 -13.15
CA PHE A 304 14.16 11.30 -11.79
C PHE A 304 14.39 9.78 -11.69
N ALA A 305 15.35 9.39 -10.84
CA ALA A 305 15.73 8.01 -10.63
C ALA A 305 16.73 7.85 -9.47
N ALA A 306 16.84 6.65 -8.90
CA ALA A 306 17.78 6.34 -7.82
C ALA A 306 18.72 5.18 -8.14
N SER A 307 19.97 5.31 -7.73
CA SER A 307 20.98 4.25 -7.71
C SER A 307 21.25 3.88 -6.25
N ILE A 308 20.91 2.65 -5.86
CA ILE A 308 20.91 2.22 -4.46
C ILE A 308 21.88 1.07 -4.27
N ARG A 309 22.73 1.17 -3.24
CA ARG A 309 23.61 0.09 -2.79
C ARG A 309 23.15 -0.41 -1.43
N LEU A 310 23.32 -1.71 -1.20
CA LEU A 310 23.02 -2.37 0.05
C LEU A 310 24.24 -3.17 0.50
N CYS A 311 24.63 -3.02 1.75
CA CYS A 311 25.60 -3.90 2.38
C CYS A 311 25.20 -4.16 3.83
N TYR A 312 25.84 -5.11 4.49
CA TYR A 312 25.51 -5.44 5.86
C TYR A 312 26.70 -5.95 6.66
N ASP A 313 26.61 -5.79 7.98
CA ASP A 313 27.52 -6.41 8.93
C ASP A 313 26.74 -7.06 10.09
N ALA A 314 27.44 -7.37 11.19
CA ALA A 314 26.84 -7.98 12.37
C ALA A 314 25.88 -7.03 13.13
N THR A 315 25.92 -5.72 12.86
CA THR A 315 25.21 -4.69 13.62
C THR A 315 24.06 -4.07 12.84
N ALA A 316 24.22 -3.85 11.54
CA ALA A 316 23.24 -3.15 10.72
C ALA A 316 23.16 -3.65 9.27
N LEU A 317 22.01 -3.35 8.67
CA LEU A 317 21.83 -3.25 7.22
C LEU A 317 22.07 -1.80 6.82
N TYR A 318 22.94 -1.58 5.83
CA TYR A 318 23.29 -0.25 5.35
C TYR A 318 22.63 0.02 3.99
N VAL A 319 22.23 1.27 3.78
CA VAL A 319 21.67 1.74 2.51
C VAL A 319 22.39 3.01 2.07
N LEU A 320 22.85 3.05 0.82
CA LEU A 320 23.34 4.27 0.17
C LEU A 320 22.55 4.48 -1.12
N ALA A 321 21.81 5.59 -1.19
CA ALA A 321 21.01 5.96 -2.33
C ALA A 321 21.49 7.29 -2.92
N GLU A 322 21.85 7.26 -4.20
CA GLU A 322 22.10 8.46 -5.00
C GLU A 322 20.86 8.73 -5.86
N VAL A 323 20.16 9.83 -5.59
CA VAL A 323 18.91 10.20 -6.25
C VAL A 323 19.16 11.37 -7.19
N ASP A 324 18.76 11.22 -8.45
CA ASP A 324 18.60 12.29 -9.42
C ASP A 324 17.21 12.89 -9.20
N ASP A 325 17.13 14.18 -8.86
CA ASP A 325 15.86 14.84 -8.51
C ASP A 325 15.93 16.34 -8.84
N PRO A 326 14.98 16.89 -9.63
CA PRO A 326 14.89 18.33 -9.92
C PRO A 326 14.65 19.22 -8.70
N THR A 327 13.96 18.74 -7.67
CA THR A 327 13.54 19.50 -6.48
C THR A 327 14.09 18.93 -5.18
N PRO A 328 15.43 18.75 -5.07
CA PRO A 328 16.01 17.91 -4.04
C PRO A 328 15.86 18.47 -2.63
N MET A 329 15.59 17.54 -1.72
CA MET A 329 15.41 17.72 -0.28
C MET A 329 14.13 18.48 0.10
N SER A 330 13.08 18.30 -0.71
CA SER A 330 11.72 18.82 -0.53
C SER A 330 10.87 17.87 0.34
N ASN A 331 11.26 17.74 1.61
CA ASN A 331 10.47 17.01 2.59
C ASN A 331 10.33 17.80 3.90
N GLU A 332 9.15 18.36 4.12
CA GLU A 332 8.78 19.09 5.35
C GLU A 332 7.98 18.20 6.32
N ARG A 333 7.83 16.91 6.02
CA ARG A 333 7.04 15.98 6.82
C ARG A 333 7.83 15.45 8.01
N THR A 334 7.12 14.84 8.96
CA THR A 334 7.70 14.25 10.17
C THR A 334 7.01 12.93 10.52
N GLY A 335 7.71 12.09 11.29
CA GLY A 335 7.18 10.81 11.77
C GLY A 335 6.65 9.90 10.66
N ALA A 336 5.49 9.28 10.89
CA ALA A 336 4.85 8.37 9.94
C ALA A 336 4.39 9.04 8.63
N SER A 337 4.50 10.37 8.50
CA SER A 337 4.19 11.10 7.27
C SER A 337 5.42 11.37 6.40
N LEU A 338 6.61 10.90 6.78
CA LEU A 338 7.85 11.14 6.02
C LEU A 338 7.83 10.64 4.57
N TRP A 339 6.96 9.68 4.24
CA TRP A 339 6.75 9.19 2.87
C TRP A 339 6.13 10.24 1.93
N ASP A 340 5.52 11.31 2.47
CA ASP A 340 4.81 12.33 1.68
C ASP A 340 5.72 13.51 1.29
N GLY A 341 6.95 13.22 0.87
CA GLY A 341 7.95 14.17 0.39
C GLY A 341 9.20 13.43 -0.14
N ASP A 342 10.28 14.14 -0.45
CA ASP A 342 11.51 13.49 -0.92
C ASP A 342 12.06 12.47 0.08
N GLY A 343 12.40 11.29 -0.39
CA GLY A 343 13.04 10.29 0.45
C GLY A 343 13.09 8.90 -0.14
N LEU A 344 13.55 7.97 0.71
CA LEU A 344 13.57 6.54 0.43
C LEU A 344 12.70 5.81 1.44
N GLU A 345 11.87 4.88 0.95
CA GLU A 345 11.16 3.90 1.77
C GLU A 345 11.82 2.53 1.59
N LEU A 346 12.18 1.87 2.70
CA LEU A 346 12.65 0.49 2.71
C LEU A 346 11.63 -0.39 3.43
N PHE A 347 11.23 -1.46 2.77
CA PHE A 347 10.29 -2.43 3.31
C PHE A 347 11.02 -3.74 3.55
N ILE A 348 10.90 -4.32 4.75
CA ILE A 348 11.61 -5.54 5.08
C ILE A 348 10.82 -6.43 6.06
N GLY A 349 10.94 -7.74 5.90
CA GLY A 349 10.26 -8.71 6.76
C GLY A 349 10.91 -10.10 6.73
N ALA A 350 10.70 -10.89 7.78
CA ALA A 350 11.34 -12.20 7.93
C ALA A 350 10.70 -13.28 7.04
N ASP A 351 9.36 -13.30 6.92
CA ASP A 351 8.66 -14.34 6.16
C ASP A 351 8.69 -14.10 4.65
N THR A 352 9.30 -15.02 3.91
CA THR A 352 9.39 -14.96 2.44
C THR A 352 8.32 -15.78 1.73
N THR A 353 7.46 -16.47 2.47
CA THR A 353 6.54 -17.49 1.94
C THR A 353 5.10 -17.01 1.80
N ALA A 354 4.71 -16.00 2.56
CA ALA A 354 3.32 -15.56 2.64
C ALA A 354 3.13 -14.12 2.13
N ASP A 355 2.25 -13.99 1.14
CA ASP A 355 1.79 -12.71 0.60
C ASP A 355 0.63 -12.14 1.42
N GLY A 356 0.24 -10.89 1.17
CA GLY A 356 -0.92 -10.29 1.81
C GLY A 356 -0.62 -9.00 2.55
N ALA A 357 -1.37 -8.70 3.62
CA ALA A 357 -1.13 -7.54 4.47
C ALA A 357 0.26 -7.55 5.10
N LEU A 358 0.70 -6.37 5.53
CA LEU A 358 1.84 -6.25 6.41
C LEU A 358 1.60 -7.04 7.70
N ARG A 359 2.68 -7.63 8.21
CA ARG A 359 2.71 -8.32 9.49
C ARG A 359 3.31 -7.43 10.56
N ALA A 360 3.08 -7.82 11.82
CA ALA A 360 3.61 -7.10 12.98
C ALA A 360 5.14 -7.08 13.03
N ASP A 361 5.81 -8.08 12.43
CA ASP A 361 7.26 -8.17 12.30
C ASP A 361 7.79 -7.55 10.99
N ASP A 362 6.92 -7.06 10.11
CA ASP A 362 7.35 -6.26 8.97
C ASP A 362 7.68 -4.84 9.42
N ARG A 363 8.62 -4.22 8.70
CA ARG A 363 9.06 -2.85 8.92
C ARG A 363 8.98 -2.07 7.63
N GLN A 364 8.52 -0.84 7.74
CA GLN A 364 8.69 0.20 6.73
C GLN A 364 9.58 1.28 7.36
N VAL A 365 10.78 1.42 6.83
CA VAL A 365 11.77 2.41 7.25
C VAL A 365 11.66 3.58 6.29
N LEU A 366 11.28 4.74 6.82
CA LEU A 366 11.19 6.00 6.10
C LEU A 366 12.48 6.78 6.32
N LEU A 367 13.19 7.10 5.24
CA LEU A 367 14.42 7.88 5.22
C LEU A 367 14.15 9.17 4.43
N GLY A 368 13.67 10.21 5.12
CA GLY A 368 13.26 11.47 4.51
C GLY A 368 14.43 12.39 4.21
N ALA A 369 14.49 12.91 2.98
CA ALA A 369 15.44 13.93 2.57
C ALA A 369 14.91 15.33 2.92
N THR A 370 15.16 15.77 4.15
CA THR A 370 14.65 17.05 4.66
C THR A 370 15.61 18.20 4.40
N PRO A 371 15.15 19.47 4.39
CA PRO A 371 16.04 20.63 4.32
C PRO A 371 17.08 20.71 5.45
N ALA A 372 16.84 20.00 6.56
CA ALA A 372 17.71 19.95 7.73
C ALA A 372 18.78 18.83 7.68
N GLY A 373 18.82 18.02 6.62
CA GLY A 373 19.87 17.00 6.43
C GLY A 373 19.45 15.56 6.73
N GLY A 374 18.15 15.29 6.89
CA GLY A 374 17.60 13.94 7.06
C GLY A 374 16.57 13.84 8.18
N ALA A 375 15.67 12.86 8.08
CA ALA A 375 14.81 12.42 9.17
C ALA A 375 14.44 10.94 8.98
N THR A 376 14.16 10.24 10.07
CA THR A 376 13.81 8.81 10.04
C THR A 376 12.54 8.51 10.79
N HIS A 377 11.83 7.47 10.36
CA HIS A 377 10.76 6.85 11.12
C HIS A 377 10.62 5.38 10.74
N VAL A 378 10.40 4.50 11.72
CA VAL A 378 10.17 3.07 11.46
C VAL A 378 8.75 2.70 11.86
N VAL A 379 7.91 2.40 10.86
CA VAL A 379 6.54 1.93 11.10
C VAL A 379 6.61 0.54 11.75
N ASN A 380 5.76 0.33 12.76
CA ASN A 380 5.75 -0.87 13.64
C ASN A 380 6.99 -1.02 14.55
N ALA A 381 7.81 0.03 14.71
CA ALA A 381 8.89 0.10 15.70
C ALA A 381 9.17 1.57 16.09
N GLU A 382 8.24 2.21 16.82
CA GLU A 382 8.29 3.65 17.09
C GLU A 382 9.50 4.12 17.90
N GLU A 383 10.14 3.24 18.67
CA GLU A 383 11.36 3.53 19.44
C GLU A 383 12.65 3.39 18.61
N ALA A 384 12.56 2.93 17.35
CA ALA A 384 13.74 2.77 16.50
C ALA A 384 14.21 4.12 15.94
N GLU A 385 15.52 4.35 16.02
CA GLU A 385 16.17 5.58 15.54
C GLU A 385 17.35 5.24 14.61
N PRO A 386 17.10 4.91 13.34
CA PRO A 386 18.17 4.66 12.38
C PRO A 386 19.09 5.87 12.23
N THR A 387 20.39 5.62 12.06
CA THR A 387 21.33 6.70 11.76
C THR A 387 21.22 7.05 10.27
N ILE A 388 21.09 8.34 9.95
CA ILE A 388 20.97 8.84 8.57
C ILE A 388 21.85 10.07 8.36
N VAL A 389 22.40 10.20 7.16
CA VAL A 389 22.93 11.44 6.60
C VAL A 389 22.33 11.68 5.23
N VAL A 390 21.82 12.89 5.00
CA VAL A 390 21.36 13.34 3.69
C VAL A 390 22.17 14.54 3.22
N ARG A 391 22.71 14.47 2.00
CA ARG A 391 23.47 15.55 1.37
C ARG A 391 22.92 15.88 0.00
N ARG A 392 23.08 17.12 -0.43
CA ARG A 392 22.87 17.49 -1.84
C ARG A 392 23.90 16.78 -2.72
N ALA A 393 23.48 16.32 -3.88
CA ALA A 393 24.38 15.74 -4.86
C ALA A 393 25.36 16.81 -5.38
N ALA A 394 26.64 16.46 -5.52
CA ALA A 394 27.64 17.37 -6.03
C ALA A 394 27.51 17.53 -7.56
N GLY A 395 27.38 18.76 -8.04
CA GLY A 395 27.43 19.07 -9.48
C GLY A 395 26.20 18.67 -10.30
N ARG A 396 25.12 18.19 -9.67
CA ARG A 396 23.83 17.91 -10.31
C ARG A 396 22.65 18.11 -9.36
N PRO A 397 21.43 18.38 -9.86
CA PRO A 397 20.21 18.29 -9.05
C PRO A 397 20.05 16.86 -8.50
N GLY A 398 19.77 16.76 -7.21
CA GLY A 398 19.64 15.48 -6.52
C GLY A 398 20.18 15.51 -5.10
N TYR A 399 20.12 14.36 -4.45
CA TYR A 399 20.62 14.15 -3.10
C TYR A 399 21.19 12.73 -2.93
N VAL A 400 21.96 12.56 -1.86
CA VAL A 400 22.52 11.30 -1.41
C VAL A 400 21.97 11.02 -0.02
N ILE A 401 21.38 9.85 0.17
CA ILE A 401 21.00 9.31 1.48
C ILE A 401 21.97 8.19 1.81
N GLU A 402 22.58 8.24 2.99
CA GLU A 402 23.28 7.11 3.58
C GLU A 402 22.68 6.82 4.95
N ALA A 403 22.37 5.56 5.23
CA ALA A 403 21.76 5.17 6.50
C ALA A 403 22.27 3.82 7.02
N ALA A 404 22.34 3.70 8.35
CA ALA A 404 22.55 2.45 9.07
C ALA A 404 21.27 2.06 9.80
N LEU A 405 20.76 0.87 9.48
CA LEU A 405 19.54 0.31 10.04
C LEU A 405 19.92 -0.85 10.97
N ALA A 406 19.88 -0.62 12.28
CA ALA A 406 20.27 -1.64 13.24
C ALA A 406 19.34 -2.87 13.12
N TRP A 407 19.91 -4.07 13.17
CA TRP A 407 19.12 -5.30 13.04
C TRP A 407 18.06 -5.46 14.15
N ALA A 408 18.37 -4.94 15.35
CA ALA A 408 17.45 -4.90 16.48
C ALA A 408 16.20 -4.05 16.18
N ASP A 409 16.37 -2.89 15.56
CA ASP A 409 15.28 -1.99 15.14
C ASP A 409 14.39 -2.66 14.09
N LEU A 410 15.01 -3.45 13.23
CA LEU A 410 14.31 -4.23 12.21
C LEU A 410 13.61 -5.47 12.78
N GLY A 411 13.91 -5.87 14.03
CA GLY A 411 13.45 -7.15 14.61
C GLY A 411 14.01 -8.37 13.86
N LEU A 412 15.20 -8.25 13.27
CA LEU A 412 15.83 -9.26 12.43
C LEU A 412 17.23 -9.61 12.96
N GLU A 413 17.83 -10.66 12.39
CA GLU A 413 19.20 -11.06 12.72
C GLU A 413 20.01 -11.20 11.43
N PRO A 414 21.26 -10.68 11.39
CA PRO A 414 22.16 -10.87 10.25
C PRO A 414 22.66 -12.29 10.24
N LYS A 415 22.21 -13.07 9.26
CA LYS A 415 22.73 -14.40 9.03
C LYS A 415 23.17 -14.53 7.58
N PRO A 416 24.45 -14.85 7.30
CA PRO A 416 24.90 -15.05 5.94
C PRO A 416 24.08 -16.11 5.20
N GLY A 417 23.73 -15.80 3.95
CA GLY A 417 22.85 -16.61 3.11
C GLY A 417 21.35 -16.51 3.45
N ARG A 418 20.94 -15.76 4.49
CA ARG A 418 19.52 -15.55 4.82
C ARG A 418 18.84 -14.77 3.71
N THR A 419 17.61 -15.19 3.40
CA THR A 419 16.70 -14.43 2.54
C THR A 419 15.66 -13.72 3.38
N LEU A 420 15.40 -12.47 3.06
CA LEU A 420 14.42 -11.61 3.69
C LEU A 420 13.46 -11.11 2.61
N ARG A 421 12.20 -10.89 2.98
CA ARG A 421 11.27 -10.20 2.09
C ARG A 421 11.66 -8.73 2.08
N PHE A 422 11.71 -8.11 0.89
CA PHE A 422 12.35 -6.80 0.74
C PHE A 422 11.77 -5.97 -0.39
N ASN A 423 11.67 -4.67 -0.18
CA ASN A 423 11.38 -3.73 -1.25
C ASN A 423 11.99 -2.34 -0.98
N LEU A 424 12.09 -1.54 -2.04
CA LEU A 424 12.57 -0.16 -1.99
C LEU A 424 11.63 0.73 -2.81
N ALA A 425 11.32 1.90 -2.29
CA ALA A 425 10.64 2.97 -3.02
C ALA A 425 11.39 4.29 -2.87
N VAL A 426 11.36 5.11 -3.92
CA VAL A 426 11.97 6.45 -3.95
C VAL A 426 10.87 7.43 -4.26
N ASP A 427 10.75 8.44 -3.41
CA ASP A 427 9.70 9.44 -3.44
C ASP A 427 10.27 10.78 -3.91
N ASP A 428 9.50 11.45 -4.77
CA ASP A 428 9.76 12.81 -5.25
C ASP A 428 8.57 13.70 -4.86
N GLY A 429 8.91 14.65 -3.99
CA GLY A 429 8.04 15.66 -3.41
C GLY A 429 8.37 17.04 -3.93
N GLU A 430 7.38 17.93 -3.86
CA GLU A 430 7.52 19.30 -4.32
C GLU A 430 7.40 20.27 -3.14
N PRO A 431 8.16 21.38 -3.12
CA PRO A 431 8.07 22.38 -2.06
C PRO A 431 6.63 22.86 -1.82
N GLY A 432 6.16 22.81 -0.57
CA GLY A 432 4.81 23.20 -0.18
C GLY A 432 3.69 22.25 -0.66
N ALA A 433 4.04 21.15 -1.31
CA ALA A 433 3.15 20.05 -1.67
C ALA A 433 3.61 18.75 -0.97
N GLY A 434 2.86 17.66 -1.19
CA GLY A 434 3.27 16.32 -0.76
C GLY A 434 4.04 15.57 -1.85
N ARG A 435 4.15 14.26 -1.68
CA ARG A 435 4.73 13.36 -2.70
C ARG A 435 3.91 13.42 -3.97
N ARG A 436 4.58 13.65 -5.09
CA ARG A 436 3.99 13.72 -6.44
C ARG A 436 4.26 12.46 -7.24
N VAL A 437 5.45 11.90 -7.07
CA VAL A 437 5.94 10.74 -7.81
C VAL A 437 6.50 9.72 -6.84
N GLN A 438 6.29 8.44 -7.17
CA GLN A 438 6.98 7.35 -6.51
C GLN A 438 7.48 6.35 -7.55
N LEU A 439 8.73 5.93 -7.41
CA LEU A 439 9.29 4.78 -8.11
C LEU A 439 9.47 3.62 -7.12
N VAL A 440 9.09 2.40 -7.50
CA VAL A 440 9.22 1.22 -6.62
C VAL A 440 10.00 0.12 -7.32
N TRP A 441 11.01 -0.42 -6.65
CA TRP A 441 11.88 -1.46 -7.20
C TRP A 441 11.09 -2.69 -7.69
N CYS A 442 10.24 -3.23 -6.82
CA CYS A 442 9.45 -4.43 -7.06
C CYS A 442 7.98 -4.20 -6.66
N GLY A 443 7.03 -4.71 -7.44
CA GLY A 443 5.61 -4.43 -7.20
C GLY A 443 5.29 -2.96 -7.48
N GLY A 444 4.48 -2.31 -6.63
CA GLY A 444 3.99 -0.97 -6.90
C GLY A 444 3.56 -0.18 -5.68
N GLU A 445 2.66 0.81 -5.87
CA GLU A 445 2.26 1.80 -4.84
C GLU A 445 1.69 1.19 -3.55
N LEU A 446 1.27 -0.07 -3.59
CA LEU A 446 0.72 -0.77 -2.43
C LEU A 446 1.81 -1.35 -1.51
N ALA A 447 3.11 -1.10 -1.76
CA ALA A 447 4.19 -1.69 -0.97
C ALA A 447 4.05 -1.46 0.55
N SER A 448 3.51 -0.32 0.98
CA SER A 448 3.26 0.02 2.39
C SER A 448 2.02 -0.63 3.01
N SER A 449 1.25 -1.40 2.25
CA SER A 449 0.02 -2.06 2.73
C SER A 449 -0.10 -3.51 2.26
N ASP A 450 0.67 -3.92 1.26
CA ASP A 450 0.68 -5.23 0.64
C ASP A 450 2.10 -5.70 0.35
N ARG A 451 2.49 -6.76 1.06
CA ARG A 451 3.80 -7.38 0.89
C ARG A 451 3.87 -8.27 -0.34
N GLY A 452 2.75 -8.62 -0.96
CA GLY A 452 2.66 -9.55 -2.10
C GLY A 452 3.53 -9.15 -3.30
N GLY A 453 3.68 -7.85 -3.53
CA GLY A 453 4.55 -7.31 -4.58
C GLY A 453 6.03 -7.19 -4.21
N TRP A 454 6.41 -7.41 -2.94
CA TRP A 454 7.81 -7.25 -2.51
C TRP A 454 8.70 -8.32 -3.14
N GLY A 455 9.97 -7.96 -3.35
CA GLY A 455 11.01 -8.88 -3.78
C GLY A 455 11.68 -9.60 -2.60
N ILE A 456 12.86 -10.12 -2.87
CA ILE A 456 13.70 -10.83 -1.92
C ILE A 456 15.06 -10.13 -1.82
N LEU A 457 15.52 -9.89 -0.59
CA LEU A 457 16.90 -9.54 -0.28
C LEU A 457 17.61 -10.79 0.21
N ARG A 458 18.75 -11.11 -0.39
CA ARG A 458 19.68 -12.12 0.13
C ARG A 458 20.84 -11.43 0.85
N LEU A 459 21.19 -11.91 2.03
CA LEU A 459 22.43 -11.54 2.68
C LEU A 459 23.55 -12.40 2.09
N ALA A 460 24.55 -11.78 1.48
CA ALA A 460 25.66 -12.50 0.86
C ALA A 460 26.34 -13.46 1.87
N PRO A 461 26.81 -14.64 1.44
CA PRO A 461 27.42 -15.64 2.32
C PRO A 461 28.70 -15.20 3.02
#